data_AF-A0A7S1E2F8-F1
#
_entry.id   AF-A0A7S1E2F8-F1
#
_cell.length_a   1.000
_cell.length_b   1.000
_cell.length_c   1.000
_cell.angle_alpha   90.00
_cell.angle_beta   90.00
_cell.angle_gamma   90.00
#
_symmetry.space_group_name_H-M   'P 1'
#
loop_
_entity.id
_entity.type
_entity.pdbx_description
1 polymer ?
#
loop_
_entity_poly.entity_id
_entity_poly.type
_entity_poly.pdbx_seq_one_letter_code
_entity_poly.pdbx_strand_id
1 'polypeptide(L)'
;KKDDLLCFSRSGIESVPGCLGEGVSGKDYCWYRPPTTLYNFGNDGSPAEAFPLGICEGDCDNDTECDGDLKCFQRSGYDAVPGCDGLGDSGKDYCYDESALPPT
;
A
#
# COMPACT_ATOMS: atom_id res chain seq x y z
N LYS A 1 14.12 -11.45 4.38
CA LYS A 1 12.70 -11.08 4.23
C LYS A 1 12.40 -11.18 2.72
N LYS A 2 11.17 -11.47 2.30
CA LYS A 2 10.83 -11.49 0.86
C LYS A 2 10.04 -10.21 0.66
N ASP A 3 10.71 -9.22 0.07
CA ASP A 3 10.42 -7.81 0.32
C ASP A 3 9.11 -7.30 -0.35
N ASP A 4 8.39 -8.17 -1.08
CA ASP A 4 7.14 -7.83 -1.79
C ASP A 4 5.89 -8.61 -1.31
N LEU A 5 5.98 -9.29 -0.16
CA LEU A 5 4.87 -10.08 0.38
C LEU A 5 4.11 -9.31 1.46
N LEU A 6 2.84 -9.02 1.23
CA LEU A 6 1.93 -8.50 2.25
C LEU A 6 1.30 -9.65 3.03
N CYS A 7 1.56 -9.69 4.34
CA CYS A 7 1.05 -10.70 5.25
C CYS A 7 -0.05 -10.11 6.13
N PHE A 8 -1.11 -10.87 6.35
CA PHE A 8 -2.25 -10.43 7.16
C PHE A 8 -2.78 -11.63 7.94
N SER A 9 -3.18 -11.37 9.19
CA SER A 9 -3.76 -12.39 10.04
C SER A 9 -5.23 -12.58 9.73
N ARG A 10 -5.62 -13.80 9.34
CA ARG A 10 -7.02 -14.17 9.11
C ARG A 10 -7.46 -15.28 10.04
N SER A 11 -8.66 -15.10 10.60
CA SER A 11 -9.32 -16.07 11.48
C SER A 11 -10.25 -17.03 10.72
N GLY A 12 -10.38 -16.91 9.39
CA GLY A 12 -11.29 -17.69 8.56
C GLY A 12 -10.64 -18.38 7.35
N ILE A 13 -11.47 -18.88 6.42
CA ILE A 13 -11.08 -19.63 5.20
C ILE A 13 -11.03 -18.76 3.94
N GLU A 14 -10.84 -17.45 4.09
CA GLU A 14 -10.88 -16.51 2.96
C GLU A 14 -9.81 -16.81 1.90
N SER A 15 -10.14 -16.53 0.64
CA SER A 15 -9.20 -16.68 -0.48
C SER A 15 -8.04 -15.68 -0.40
N VAL A 16 -6.86 -16.13 -0.81
CA VAL A 16 -5.64 -15.32 -0.86
C VAL A 16 -5.44 -14.84 -2.30
N PRO A 17 -5.42 -13.53 -2.58
CA PRO A 17 -5.11 -12.97 -3.88
C PRO A 17 -3.88 -13.64 -4.53
N GLY A 18 -4.03 -14.08 -5.78
CA GLY A 18 -2.97 -14.77 -6.52
C GLY A 18 -2.77 -16.26 -6.18
N CYS A 19 -3.58 -16.84 -5.29
CA CYS A 19 -3.57 -18.26 -4.96
C CYS A 19 -4.89 -18.95 -5.38
N LEU A 20 -4.80 -20.23 -5.77
CA LEU A 20 -5.97 -21.07 -6.01
C LEU A 20 -6.41 -21.74 -4.71
N GLY A 21 -7.73 -21.73 -4.45
CA GLY A 21 -8.34 -22.39 -3.29
C GLY A 21 -8.69 -21.43 -2.14
N GLU A 22 -9.19 -22.03 -1.05
CA GLU A 22 -9.56 -21.32 0.18
C GLU A 22 -8.44 -21.42 1.22
N GLY A 23 -8.33 -20.37 2.05
CA GLY A 23 -7.40 -20.36 3.18
C GLY A 23 -7.77 -21.42 4.22
N VAL A 24 -6.82 -21.78 5.06
CA VAL A 24 -7.03 -22.64 6.23
C VAL A 24 -7.24 -21.74 7.45
N SER A 25 -8.30 -22.02 8.21
CA SER A 25 -8.62 -21.30 9.45
C SER A 25 -7.43 -21.29 10.41
N GLY A 26 -7.08 -20.11 10.92
CA GLY A 26 -6.00 -19.93 11.88
C GLY A 26 -4.59 -19.97 11.29
N LYS A 27 -4.46 -19.74 9.98
CA LYS A 27 -3.17 -19.54 9.31
C LYS A 27 -3.07 -18.13 8.73
N ASP A 28 -1.94 -17.49 8.96
CA ASP A 28 -1.57 -16.25 8.29
C ASP A 28 -1.06 -16.57 6.90
N TYR A 29 -1.52 -15.81 5.92
CA TYR A 29 -1.08 -15.92 4.55
C TYR A 29 -0.42 -14.62 4.14
N CYS A 30 0.53 -14.73 3.22
CA CYS A 30 1.09 -13.58 2.54
C CYS A 30 0.80 -13.70 1.05
N TRP A 31 0.52 -12.59 0.39
CA TRP A 31 0.39 -12.54 -1.07
C TRP A 31 1.40 -11.57 -1.68
N TYR A 32 1.72 -11.79 -2.95
CA TYR A 32 2.54 -10.85 -3.72
C TYR A 32 1.72 -9.60 -4.03
N ARG A 33 2.16 -8.45 -3.52
CA ARG A 33 1.54 -7.16 -3.83
C ARG A 33 2.33 -6.53 -4.99
N PRO A 34 1.70 -6.29 -6.15
CA PRO A 34 2.31 -5.47 -7.18
C PRO A 34 2.64 -4.08 -6.59
N PRO A 35 3.83 -3.50 -6.84
CA PRO A 35 4.20 -2.19 -6.33
C PRO A 35 3.21 -1.08 -6.70
N THR A 36 2.46 -1.25 -7.79
CA THR A 36 1.42 -0.29 -8.21
C THR A 36 0.14 -0.39 -7.36
N THR A 37 -0.11 -1.47 -6.62
CA THR A 37 -1.39 -1.64 -5.90
C THR A 37 -1.42 -0.79 -4.63
N LEU A 38 -2.41 0.09 -4.46
CA LEU A 38 -2.55 0.89 -3.24
C LEU A 38 -2.65 0.01 -1.98
N TYR A 39 -1.85 0.34 -0.97
CA TYR A 39 -1.83 -0.37 0.31
C TYR A 39 -1.57 0.59 1.46
N ASN A 40 -2.41 0.49 2.50
CA ASN A 40 -2.25 1.25 3.72
C ASN A 40 -1.34 0.48 4.67
N PHE A 41 -0.06 0.85 4.73
CA PHE A 41 0.98 0.16 5.48
C PHE A 41 1.30 0.83 6.83
N GLY A 42 1.32 2.17 6.86
CA GLY A 42 1.65 2.96 8.03
C GLY A 42 0.69 4.12 8.25
N ASN A 43 0.82 4.83 9.36
CA ASN A 43 0.14 6.10 9.65
C ASN A 43 0.85 6.76 10.84
N ASP A 44 1.15 8.05 10.80
CA ASP A 44 1.82 8.79 11.89
C ASP A 44 3.10 8.09 12.42
N GLY A 45 3.93 7.55 11.53
CA GLY A 45 5.17 6.85 11.89
C GLY A 45 5.00 5.46 12.52
N SER A 46 3.78 4.88 12.47
CA SER A 46 3.49 3.54 12.99
C SER A 46 2.89 2.60 11.93
N PRO A 47 3.29 1.31 11.86
CA PRO A 47 4.43 0.73 12.57
C PRO A 47 5.75 1.31 12.04
N ALA A 48 6.78 1.37 12.89
CA ALA A 48 8.05 1.99 12.51
C ALA A 48 8.72 1.30 11.30
N GLU A 49 8.44 0.01 11.08
CA GLU A 49 8.96 -0.76 9.96
C GLU A 49 8.30 -0.43 8.61
N ALA A 50 7.19 0.32 8.61
CA ALA A 50 6.54 0.79 7.38
C ALA A 50 7.22 2.03 6.80
N PHE A 51 8.03 2.75 7.59
CA PHE A 51 8.61 4.02 7.18
C PHE A 51 10.11 3.89 6.85
N PRO A 52 10.60 4.59 5.82
CA PRO A 52 9.83 5.42 4.88
C PRO A 52 8.94 4.57 3.95
N LEU A 53 7.77 5.11 3.58
CA LEU A 53 6.75 4.46 2.76
C LEU A 53 7.17 4.41 1.29
N GLY A 54 7.01 3.25 0.66
CA GLY A 54 7.29 3.06 -0.76
C GLY A 54 6.18 3.58 -1.68
N ILE A 55 6.37 3.41 -2.99
CA ILE A 55 5.35 3.79 -3.97
C ILE A 55 4.02 3.07 -3.72
N CYS A 56 2.92 3.81 -3.87
CA CYS A 56 1.55 3.38 -3.62
C CYS A 56 1.28 2.92 -2.18
N GLU A 57 2.20 3.18 -1.24
CA GLU A 57 2.01 2.93 0.19
C GLU A 57 1.50 4.20 0.87
N GLY A 58 0.49 4.03 1.71
CA GLY A 58 -0.06 5.07 2.57
C GLY A 58 0.01 4.62 4.02
N ASP A 59 -0.46 5.39 4.97
CA ASP A 59 -1.03 6.74 4.95
C ASP A 59 0.08 7.77 5.26
N CYS A 60 0.60 8.45 4.23
CA CYS A 60 1.62 9.47 4.44
C CYS A 60 0.98 10.81 4.86
N ASP A 61 1.55 11.49 5.85
CA ASP A 61 1.09 12.83 6.22
C ASP A 61 1.80 13.94 5.44
N ASN A 62 3.02 13.66 4.95
CA ASN A 62 3.85 14.59 4.18
C ASN A 62 4.96 13.86 3.40
N ASP A 63 5.61 14.58 2.48
CA ASP A 63 6.67 14.04 1.62
C ASP A 63 7.82 13.36 2.38
N THR A 64 8.11 13.77 3.63
CA THR A 64 9.25 13.21 4.39
C THR A 64 9.01 11.80 4.91
N GLU A 65 7.77 11.32 4.84
CA GLU A 65 7.40 9.96 5.18
C GLU A 65 7.52 9.00 4.00
N CYS A 66 7.68 9.51 2.79
CA CYS A 66 7.88 8.72 1.59
C CYS A 66 9.37 8.47 1.31
N ASP A 67 9.68 7.33 0.70
CA ASP A 67 11.06 6.93 0.39
C ASP A 67 11.64 7.77 -0.75
N GLY A 68 12.88 8.23 -0.59
CA GLY A 68 13.63 8.98 -1.60
C GLY A 68 12.94 10.28 -2.04
N ASP A 69 12.66 10.38 -3.35
CA ASP A 69 12.08 11.57 -4.01
C ASP A 69 10.55 11.48 -4.19
N LEU A 70 9.92 10.45 -3.61
CA LEU A 70 8.48 10.27 -3.68
C LEU A 70 7.73 11.42 -2.99
N LYS A 71 6.51 11.67 -3.47
CA LYS A 71 5.63 12.72 -2.97
C LYS A 71 4.42 12.12 -2.27
N CYS A 72 3.89 12.82 -1.29
CA CYS A 72 2.66 12.38 -0.64
C CYS A 72 1.41 12.92 -1.36
N PHE A 73 0.64 12.02 -1.99
CA PHE A 73 -0.62 12.39 -2.65
C PHE A 73 -1.75 12.47 -1.63
N GLN A 74 -2.03 13.71 -1.21
CA GLN A 74 -3.10 14.03 -0.28
C GLN A 74 -4.47 13.94 -0.98
N ARG A 75 -5.40 13.12 -0.46
CA ARG A 75 -6.75 12.95 -1.03
C ARG A 75 -7.84 12.78 0.02
N SER A 76 -9.06 13.15 -0.32
CA SER A 76 -10.20 13.14 0.63
C SER A 76 -11.20 11.98 0.43
N GLY A 77 -11.06 11.24 -0.66
CA GLY A 77 -11.94 10.13 -1.02
C GLY A 77 -11.16 9.01 -1.68
N TYR A 78 -11.54 8.66 -2.90
CA TYR A 78 -10.91 7.61 -3.71
C TYR A 78 -10.29 8.17 -4.99
N ASP A 79 -9.76 9.41 -4.90
CA ASP A 79 -9.09 10.03 -6.04
C ASP A 79 -7.96 9.11 -6.51
N ALA A 80 -7.87 8.92 -7.82
CA ALA A 80 -6.88 8.04 -8.42
C ALA A 80 -5.47 8.58 -8.14
N VAL A 81 -4.62 7.73 -7.54
CA VAL A 81 -3.23 8.09 -7.25
C VAL A 81 -2.40 7.83 -8.51
N PRO A 82 -1.64 8.82 -9.02
CA PRO A 82 -0.86 8.64 -10.23
C PRO A 82 0.13 7.46 -10.15
N GLY A 83 0.13 6.62 -11.18
CA GLY A 83 1.00 5.43 -11.23
C GLY A 83 0.56 4.26 -10.35
N CYS A 84 -0.56 4.38 -9.63
CA CYS A 84 -1.08 3.34 -8.75
C CYS A 84 -2.43 2.78 -9.25
N ASP A 85 -2.65 1.51 -8.92
CA ASP A 85 -3.83 0.73 -9.19
C ASP A 85 -4.66 0.53 -7.91
N GLY A 86 -5.97 0.36 -8.11
CA GLY A 86 -6.92 0.14 -7.02
C GLY A 86 -7.47 1.44 -6.44
N LEU A 87 -8.45 1.29 -5.56
CA LEU A 87 -9.10 2.43 -4.91
C LEU A 87 -8.34 2.87 -3.65
N GLY A 88 -7.64 1.94 -3.00
CA GLY A 88 -7.12 2.13 -1.65
C GLY A 88 -8.28 2.37 -0.67
N ASP A 89 -7.97 3.07 0.41
CA ASP A 89 -8.92 3.44 1.45
C ASP A 89 -9.35 4.90 1.29
N SER A 90 -10.59 5.19 1.70
CA SER A 90 -11.17 6.54 1.61
C SER A 90 -10.39 7.52 2.47
N GLY A 91 -9.94 8.63 1.88
CA GLY A 91 -9.28 9.71 2.61
C GLY A 91 -7.91 9.33 3.17
N LYS A 92 -7.31 8.27 2.63
CA LYS A 92 -5.92 7.90 2.88
C LYS A 92 -5.02 8.48 1.81
N ASP A 93 -3.83 8.86 2.21
CA ASP A 93 -2.82 9.51 1.38
C ASP A 93 -1.74 8.51 1.01
N TYR A 94 -1.16 8.67 -0.18
CA TYR A 94 -0.26 7.64 -0.72
C TYR A 94 0.96 8.24 -1.36
N CYS A 95 2.11 7.62 -1.13
CA CYS A 95 3.35 7.99 -1.77
C CYS A 95 3.28 7.66 -3.26
N TYR A 96 3.65 8.61 -4.11
CA TYR A 96 3.62 8.47 -5.56
C TYR A 96 4.83 9.12 -6.21
N ASP A 97 5.13 8.69 -7.44
CA ASP A 97 6.18 9.27 -8.26
C ASP A 97 5.60 10.41 -9.11
N GLU A 98 5.94 11.65 -8.76
CA GLU A 98 5.51 12.85 -9.49
C GLU A 98 6.06 12.88 -10.93
N SER A 99 7.21 12.24 -11.19
CA SER A 99 7.79 12.18 -12.53
C SER A 99 6.99 11.28 -13.50
N ALA A 100 6.10 10.44 -12.98
CA ALA A 100 5.18 9.63 -13.77
C ALA A 100 3.99 10.44 -14.32
N LEU A 101 3.81 11.70 -13.88
CA LEU A 101 2.79 12.58 -14.42
C LEU A 101 3.24 13.24 -15.74
N PRO A 102 2.33 13.40 -16.72
CA PRO A 102 2.63 14.24 -17.88
C PRO A 102 2.88 15.69 -17.41
N PRO A 103 3.86 16.40 -18.00
CA PRO A 103 4.14 17.78 -17.64
C PRO A 103 2.92 18.66 -17.91
N THR A 104 2.55 19.48 -16.92
CA THR A 104 1.43 20.42 -16.93
C THR A 104 1.67 21.66 -17.78
#